data_AF-A0A1V9C5T1-F1
#
_entry.id   AF-A0A1V9C5T1-F1
#
_cell.length_a   1.000
_cell.length_b   1.000
_cell.length_c   1.000
_cell.angle_alpha   90.00
_cell.angle_beta   90.00
_cell.angle_gamma   90.00
#
_symmetry.space_group_name_H-M   'P 1'
#
loop_
_entity.id
_entity.type
_entity.pdbx_description
1 polymer ?
#
loop_
_entity_poly.entity_id
_entity_poly.type
_entity_poly.pdbx_seq_one_letter_code
_entity_poly.pdbx_strand_id
1 'polypeptide(L)'
;MTMIAYRMVQSMAVEARGIVDETICFHAVFVDPIQQVKKGLFVPLERGAETLKTAIEHGAIGSFWPLGEPLPRYIPNQFPLFFVPSPLEAAAALLERYLEQGGEGEAQFFFELPEDSPIAGEAVRRRLAKLKKRWLDARPFKGCDNACENK
;
A
#
# COMPACT_ATOMS: atom_id res chain seq x y z
N MET A 1 -8.32 16.12 -0.63
CA MET A 1 -7.11 15.42 -1.10
C MET A 1 -6.64 14.45 -0.03
N THR A 2 -7.22 13.25 0.04
CA THR A 2 -6.85 12.27 1.07
C THR A 2 -5.60 11.49 0.64
N MET A 3 -4.51 11.67 1.38
CA MET A 3 -3.33 10.79 1.31
C MET A 3 -3.44 9.75 2.42
N ILE A 4 -2.66 8.66 2.31
CA ILE A 4 -2.60 7.68 3.39
C ILE A 4 -1.62 8.19 4.44
N ALA A 5 -2.14 8.68 5.57
CA ALA A 5 -1.31 9.19 6.66
C ALA A 5 -0.58 8.07 7.42
N TYR A 6 0.60 8.36 7.96
CA TYR A 6 1.37 7.43 8.80
C TYR A 6 0.53 6.78 9.90
N ARG A 7 -0.28 7.57 10.61
CA ARG A 7 -1.16 7.08 11.69
C ARG A 7 -2.17 6.04 11.23
N MET A 8 -2.69 6.18 10.01
CA MET A 8 -3.61 5.20 9.44
C MET A 8 -2.90 3.86 9.24
N VAL A 9 -1.69 3.88 8.66
CA VAL A 9 -0.88 2.66 8.45
C VAL A 9 -0.46 2.04 9.78
N GLN A 10 0.02 2.87 10.73
CA GLN A 10 0.42 2.42 12.05
C GLN A 10 -0.73 1.74 12.80
N SER A 11 -1.97 2.22 12.65
CA SER A 11 -3.13 1.61 13.31
C SER A 11 -3.46 0.19 12.82
N MET A 12 -2.93 -0.23 11.66
CA MET A 12 -3.08 -1.60 11.14
C MET A 12 -2.01 -2.56 11.70
N ALA A 13 -0.96 -2.02 12.32
CA ALA A 13 0.19 -2.77 12.78
C ALA A 13 0.09 -3.12 14.27
N VAL A 14 0.63 -4.28 14.63
CA VAL A 14 0.78 -4.68 16.05
C VAL A 14 1.96 -3.94 16.67
N GLU A 15 3.03 -3.76 15.89
CA GLU A 15 4.23 -3.05 16.28
C GLU A 15 4.76 -2.23 15.08
N ALA A 16 5.46 -1.13 15.35
CA ALA A 16 6.18 -0.39 14.32
C ALA A 16 7.63 -0.15 14.74
N ARG A 17 8.56 -0.23 13.79
CA ARG A 17 9.98 0.08 13.96
C ARG A 17 10.42 1.09 12.91
N GLY A 18 11.46 1.85 13.21
CA GLY A 18 12.00 2.87 12.30
C GLY A 18 11.64 4.26 12.77
N ILE A 19 11.59 5.21 11.83
CA ILE A 19 11.15 6.56 12.16
C ILE A 19 9.65 6.58 12.50
N VAL A 20 9.31 7.30 13.56
CA VAL A 20 7.92 7.63 13.91
C VAL A 20 7.72 9.09 13.55
N ASP A 21 7.16 9.34 12.38
CA ASP A 21 6.92 10.69 11.87
C ASP A 21 5.51 10.76 11.29
N GLU A 22 4.64 11.49 11.97
CA GLU A 22 3.23 11.66 11.60
C GLU A 22 3.03 12.51 10.36
N THR A 23 4.07 13.24 9.92
CA THR A 23 4.05 14.02 8.68
C THR A 23 4.24 13.14 7.45
N ILE A 24 4.69 11.88 7.62
CA ILE A 24 4.81 10.93 6.52
C ILE A 24 3.42 10.62 5.96
N CYS A 25 3.31 10.79 4.65
CA CYS A 25 2.14 10.46 3.87
C CYS A 25 2.55 9.55 2.71
N PHE A 26 1.84 8.44 2.57
CA PHE A 26 2.01 7.49 1.49
C PHE A 26 1.07 7.84 0.33
N HIS A 27 1.62 7.88 -0.87
CA HIS A 27 0.88 8.17 -2.10
C HIS A 27 0.53 6.90 -2.87
N ALA A 28 1.20 5.79 -2.56
CA ALA A 28 0.92 4.51 -3.19
C ALA A 28 1.02 3.36 -2.18
N VAL A 29 0.21 2.33 -2.37
CA VAL A 29 0.37 1.02 -1.72
C VAL A 29 0.59 0.00 -2.83
N PHE A 30 1.63 -0.81 -2.73
CA PHE A 30 2.03 -1.68 -3.83
C PHE A 30 2.60 -3.00 -3.34
N VAL A 31 2.34 -4.07 -4.10
CA VAL A 31 2.80 -5.44 -3.79
C VAL A 31 3.95 -5.91 -4.67
N ASP A 32 4.08 -5.34 -5.88
CA ASP A 32 5.12 -5.72 -6.83
C ASP A 32 6.39 -4.89 -6.60
N PRO A 33 7.53 -5.48 -6.19
CA PRO A 33 8.74 -4.73 -5.89
C PRO A 33 9.35 -3.98 -7.08
N ILE A 34 9.04 -4.35 -8.34
CA ILE A 34 9.55 -3.63 -9.52
C ILE A 34 8.67 -2.44 -9.93
N GLN A 35 7.52 -2.24 -9.28
CA GLN A 35 6.65 -1.12 -9.54
C GLN A 35 7.29 0.19 -9.05
N GLN A 36 7.61 1.08 -9.99
CA GLN A 36 8.05 2.43 -9.64
C GLN A 36 6.91 3.24 -9.04
N VAL A 37 7.14 3.77 -7.85
CA VAL A 37 6.18 4.60 -7.12
C VAL A 37 6.86 5.78 -6.46
N LYS A 38 6.11 6.87 -6.26
CA LYS A 38 6.57 8.00 -5.44
C LYS A 38 5.96 7.84 -4.05
N LYS A 39 6.79 7.79 -3.00
CA LYS A 39 6.33 7.67 -1.59
C LYS A 39 5.39 6.48 -1.37
N GLY A 40 5.89 5.29 -1.72
CA GLY A 40 5.11 4.05 -1.63
C GLY A 40 5.17 3.36 -0.27
N LEU A 41 4.11 2.66 0.08
CA LEU A 41 4.05 1.65 1.14
C LEU A 41 4.13 0.26 0.48
N PHE A 42 5.24 -0.44 0.72
CA PHE A 42 5.45 -1.76 0.15
C PHE A 42 4.78 -2.86 0.98
N VAL A 43 4.13 -3.80 0.31
CA VAL A 43 3.44 -4.94 0.92
C VAL A 43 4.07 -6.23 0.40
N PRO A 44 4.96 -6.87 1.18
CA PRO A 44 5.62 -8.09 0.77
C PRO A 44 4.61 -9.24 0.68
N LEU A 45 4.63 -9.97 -0.44
CA LEU A 45 3.85 -11.20 -0.63
C LEU A 45 4.69 -12.45 -0.30
N GLU A 46 5.90 -12.53 -0.87
CA GLU A 46 6.85 -13.62 -0.71
C GLU A 46 8.27 -13.08 -0.63
N ARG A 47 9.16 -13.80 0.05
CA ARG A 47 10.60 -13.46 0.13
C ARG A 47 10.80 -11.97 0.47
N GLY A 48 10.13 -11.49 1.51
CA GLY A 48 10.10 -10.07 1.85
C GLY A 48 11.49 -9.45 1.95
N ALA A 49 12.47 -10.24 2.43
CA ALA A 49 13.87 -9.86 2.53
C ALA A 49 14.58 -9.62 1.18
N GLU A 50 14.18 -10.29 0.10
CA GLU A 50 14.76 -10.08 -1.22
C GLU A 50 14.05 -8.93 -1.94
N THR A 51 12.71 -8.93 -1.86
CA THR A 51 11.86 -7.98 -2.58
C THR A 51 11.89 -6.58 -1.99
N LEU A 52 12.07 -6.45 -0.67
CA LEU A 52 12.06 -5.14 0.01
C LEU A 52 13.20 -4.24 -0.48
N LYS A 53 14.39 -4.79 -0.72
CA LYS A 53 15.51 -3.99 -1.25
C LYS A 53 15.12 -3.31 -2.55
N THR A 54 14.57 -4.08 -3.49
CA THR A 54 14.11 -3.60 -4.78
C THR A 54 12.96 -2.60 -4.62
N ALA A 55 12.01 -2.85 -3.71
CA ALA A 55 10.93 -1.91 -3.43
C ALA A 55 11.43 -0.55 -2.88
N ILE A 56 12.46 -0.54 -2.03
CA ILE A 56 13.12 0.69 -1.54
C ILE A 56 13.76 1.44 -2.71
N GLU A 57 14.49 0.74 -3.59
CA GLU A 57 15.11 1.32 -4.80
C GLU A 57 14.05 1.94 -5.75
N HIS A 58 12.83 1.40 -5.76
CA HIS A 58 11.71 1.90 -6.56
C HIS A 58 10.77 2.88 -5.84
N GLY A 59 11.17 3.38 -4.67
CA GLY A 59 10.51 4.51 -4.00
C GLY A 59 9.55 4.13 -2.86
N ALA A 60 9.69 2.94 -2.28
CA ALA A 60 9.12 2.64 -0.97
C ALA A 60 9.75 3.54 0.09
N ILE A 61 8.89 4.16 0.92
CA ILE A 61 9.29 4.92 2.09
C ILE A 61 8.81 4.26 3.39
N GLY A 62 8.20 3.09 3.30
CA GLY A 62 7.81 2.24 4.41
C GLY A 62 7.28 0.90 3.91
N SER A 63 7.11 -0.07 4.79
CA SER A 63 6.59 -1.39 4.42
C SER A 63 5.82 -2.07 5.54
N PHE A 64 4.78 -2.83 5.18
CA PHE A 64 4.23 -3.84 6.07
C PHE A 64 5.20 -5.02 6.17
N TRP A 65 5.39 -5.58 7.35
CA TRP A 65 6.31 -6.68 7.57
C TRP A 65 5.62 -7.82 8.33
N PRO A 66 5.74 -9.09 7.89
CA PRO A 66 5.14 -10.20 8.62
C PRO A 66 5.77 -10.35 10.01
N LEU A 67 4.92 -10.60 11.02
CA LEU A 67 5.38 -10.87 12.38
C LEU A 67 6.24 -12.13 12.44
N GLY A 68 7.36 -12.05 13.16
CA GLY A 68 8.28 -13.17 13.33
C GLY A 68 9.28 -13.38 12.19
N GLU A 69 9.18 -12.63 11.08
CA GLU A 69 10.19 -12.71 10.02
C GLU A 69 11.44 -11.88 10.34
N PRO A 70 12.64 -12.43 10.08
CA PRO A 70 13.90 -11.75 10.37
C PRO A 70 14.09 -10.54 9.46
N LEU A 71 14.47 -9.41 10.03
CA LEU A 71 14.81 -8.22 9.26
C LEU A 71 16.19 -8.37 8.61
N PRO A 72 16.31 -8.10 7.30
CA PRO A 72 17.59 -7.95 6.65
C PRO A 72 18.46 -6.86 7.26
N ARG A 73 19.76 -7.12 7.35
CA ARG A 73 20.75 -6.17 7.92
C ARG A 73 20.95 -4.90 7.09
N TYR A 74 20.50 -4.91 5.83
CA TYR A 74 20.64 -3.77 4.92
C TYR A 74 19.56 -2.71 5.14
N ILE A 75 18.51 -2.99 5.91
CA ILE A 75 17.41 -2.03 6.10
C ILE A 75 17.92 -0.83 6.90
N PRO A 76 17.72 0.42 6.42
CA PRO A 76 18.07 1.60 7.17
C PRO A 76 17.29 1.67 8.49
N ASN A 77 17.95 2.06 9.58
CA ASN A 77 17.30 2.17 10.90
C ASN A 77 16.13 3.16 10.93
N GLN A 78 16.08 4.10 9.98
CA GLN A 78 15.01 5.09 9.88
C GLN A 78 13.85 4.60 8.98
N PHE A 79 14.00 3.49 8.26
CA PHE A 79 12.96 2.99 7.38
C PHE A 79 11.78 2.45 8.20
N PRO A 80 10.57 3.02 8.07
CA PRO A 80 9.42 2.61 8.87
C PRO A 80 8.90 1.25 8.41
N LEU A 81 8.93 0.30 9.32
CA LEU A 81 8.40 -1.05 9.18
C LEU A 81 7.22 -1.23 10.13
N PHE A 82 6.13 -1.76 9.60
CA PHE A 82 4.87 -1.97 10.31
C PHE A 82 4.61 -3.47 10.41
N PHE A 83 4.83 -4.03 11.59
CA PHE A 83 4.70 -5.47 11.80
C PHE A 83 3.24 -5.89 11.91
N VAL A 84 2.85 -6.83 11.07
CA VAL A 84 1.47 -7.30 10.90
C VAL A 84 1.44 -8.83 10.79
N PRO A 85 0.36 -9.49 11.25
CA PRO A 85 0.22 -10.94 11.08
C PRO A 85 0.18 -11.37 9.61
N SER A 86 -0.46 -10.57 8.75
CA SER A 86 -0.54 -10.80 7.31
C SER A 86 -0.44 -9.46 6.57
N PRO A 87 0.64 -9.20 5.82
CA PRO A 87 0.82 -7.96 5.06
C PRO A 87 -0.33 -7.68 4.09
N LEU A 88 -0.83 -8.72 3.43
CA LEU A 88 -1.90 -8.58 2.44
C LEU A 88 -3.25 -8.23 3.09
N GLU A 89 -3.58 -8.86 4.23
CA GLU A 89 -4.79 -8.52 4.99
C GLU A 89 -4.71 -7.10 5.54
N ALA A 90 -3.54 -6.69 6.06
CA ALA A 90 -3.33 -5.32 6.54
C ALA A 90 -3.51 -4.30 5.41
N ALA A 91 -3.03 -4.59 4.21
CA ALA A 91 -3.22 -3.74 3.04
C ALA A 91 -4.69 -3.68 2.57
N ALA A 92 -5.42 -4.80 2.63
CA ALA A 92 -6.85 -4.83 2.35
C ALA A 92 -7.65 -4.00 3.36
N ALA A 93 -7.34 -4.14 4.65
CA ALA A 93 -7.94 -3.34 5.72
C ALA A 93 -7.61 -1.85 5.57
N LEU A 94 -6.37 -1.51 5.19
CA LEU A 94 -5.96 -0.14 4.92
C LEU A 94 -6.79 0.49 3.79
N LEU A 95 -6.99 -0.22 2.68
CA LEU A 95 -7.83 0.24 1.58
C LEU A 95 -9.29 0.44 2.03
N GLU A 96 -9.82 -0.48 2.83
CA GLU A 96 -11.18 -0.37 3.38
C GLU A 96 -11.32 0.90 4.23
N ARG A 97 -10.39 1.15 5.16
CA ARG A 97 -10.36 2.35 6.00
C ARG A 97 -10.21 3.63 5.18
N TYR A 98 -9.40 3.60 4.14
CA TYR A 98 -9.24 4.73 3.22
C TYR A 98 -10.55 5.06 2.48
N LEU A 99 -11.28 4.04 2.04
CA LEU A 99 -12.60 4.21 1.40
C LEU A 99 -13.66 4.72 2.38
N GLU A 100 -13.64 4.25 3.64
CA GLU A 100 -14.55 4.74 4.69
C GLU A 100 -14.34 6.23 5.00
N GLN A 101 -13.11 6.73 4.88
CA GLN A 101 -12.77 8.15 5.07
C GLN A 101 -13.07 9.03 3.85
N GLY A 102 -13.79 8.49 2.86
CA GLY A 102 -14.30 9.22 1.71
C GLY A 102 -13.59 8.87 0.40
N GLY A 103 -12.44 8.18 0.39
CA GLY A 103 -11.79 7.70 -0.85
C GLY A 103 -11.36 8.78 -1.87
N GLU A 104 -11.67 10.06 -1.63
CA GLU A 104 -11.47 11.21 -2.53
C GLU A 104 -10.02 11.76 -2.48
N GLY A 105 -9.08 10.92 -2.91
CA GLY A 105 -7.67 11.25 -2.84
C GLY A 105 -6.82 10.64 -3.94
N GLU A 106 -5.58 11.10 -4.01
CA GLU A 106 -4.61 10.72 -5.05
C GLU A 106 -3.85 9.43 -4.71
N ALA A 107 -4.24 8.74 -3.62
CA ALA A 107 -3.59 7.49 -3.23
C ALA A 107 -3.83 6.41 -4.29
N GLN A 108 -2.75 5.79 -4.75
CA GLN A 108 -2.76 4.74 -5.77
C GLN A 108 -2.58 3.37 -5.13
N PHE A 109 -3.43 2.42 -5.48
CA PHE A 109 -3.36 1.06 -4.94
C PHE A 109 -3.00 0.07 -6.06
N PHE A 110 -1.75 -0.38 -6.06
CA PHE A 110 -1.19 -1.35 -7.00
C PHE A 110 -1.20 -2.75 -6.40
N PHE A 111 -2.37 -3.37 -6.40
CA PHE A 111 -2.57 -4.77 -5.95
C PHE A 111 -2.59 -5.73 -7.14
N GLU A 112 -1.50 -5.78 -7.90
CA GLU A 112 -1.32 -6.76 -8.97
C GLU A 112 -0.76 -8.05 -8.38
N LEU A 113 -1.68 -8.91 -7.94
CA LEU A 113 -1.35 -10.24 -7.43
C LEU A 113 -1.17 -11.19 -8.63
N PRO A 114 -0.06 -11.93 -8.73
CA PRO A 114 0.06 -12.97 -9.74
C PRO A 114 -1.04 -14.01 -9.55
N GLU A 115 -1.63 -14.48 -10.65
CA GLU A 115 -2.80 -15.39 -10.63
C GLU A 115 -2.52 -16.67 -9.82
N ASP A 116 -1.27 -17.10 -9.82
CA ASP A 116 -0.75 -18.35 -9.23
C ASP A 116 -0.27 -18.25 -7.78
N SER A 117 -0.34 -17.09 -7.10
CA SER A 117 0.17 -17.01 -5.72
C SER A 117 -0.72 -17.83 -4.76
N PRO A 118 -0.19 -18.88 -4.10
CA PRO A 118 -0.96 -19.74 -3.20
C PRO A 118 -1.30 -19.09 -1.84
N ILE A 119 -0.83 -17.86 -1.61
CA ILE A 119 -0.70 -17.26 -0.27
C ILE A 119 -1.87 -16.34 0.07
N ALA A 120 -2.51 -15.76 -0.95
CA ALA A 120 -3.74 -15.03 -0.75
C ALA A 120 -4.88 -16.05 -0.79
N GLY A 121 -5.30 -16.54 0.37
CA GLY A 121 -6.49 -17.38 0.47
C GLY A 121 -7.63 -16.79 -0.36
N GLU A 122 -8.40 -17.63 -1.05
CA GLU A 122 -9.43 -17.21 -2.03
C GLU A 122 -10.36 -16.10 -1.49
N ALA A 123 -10.61 -16.09 -0.17
CA ALA A 123 -11.34 -15.05 0.54
C ALA A 123 -10.67 -13.66 0.48
N VAL A 124 -9.36 -13.57 0.71
CA VAL A 124 -8.57 -12.32 0.68
C VAL A 124 -8.60 -11.71 -0.72
N ARG A 125 -8.42 -12.56 -1.75
CA ARG A 125 -8.47 -12.15 -3.16
C ARG A 125 -9.86 -11.62 -3.52
N ARG A 126 -10.93 -12.33 -3.14
CA ARG A 126 -12.31 -11.88 -3.33
C ARG A 126 -12.56 -10.54 -2.63
N ARG A 127 -12.06 -10.38 -1.41
CA ARG A 127 -12.18 -9.13 -0.64
C ARG A 127 -11.46 -7.97 -1.35
N LEU A 128 -10.21 -8.16 -1.74
CA LEU A 128 -9.42 -7.16 -2.48
C LEU A 128 -10.06 -6.81 -3.83
N ALA A 129 -10.55 -7.79 -4.59
CA ALA A 129 -11.23 -7.54 -5.86
C ALA A 129 -12.50 -6.69 -5.66
N LYS A 130 -13.29 -6.97 -4.61
CA LYS A 130 -14.46 -6.17 -4.26
C LYS A 130 -14.08 -4.75 -3.86
N LEU A 131 -13.04 -4.58 -3.05
CA LEU A 131 -12.54 -3.26 -2.63
C LEU A 131 -11.98 -2.46 -3.81
N LYS A 132 -11.21 -3.09 -4.70
CA LYS A 132 -10.67 -2.46 -5.91
C LYS A 132 -11.79 -1.99 -6.84
N LYS A 133 -12.84 -2.80 -7.01
CA LYS A 133 -14.03 -2.40 -7.77
C LYS A 133 -14.69 -1.17 -7.14
N ARG A 134 -14.98 -1.20 -5.83
CA ARG A 134 -15.54 -0.05 -5.11
C ARG A 134 -14.68 1.21 -5.23
N TRP A 135 -13.36 1.07 -5.19
CA TRP A 135 -12.42 2.18 -5.36
C TRP A 135 -12.45 2.76 -6.78
N LEU A 136 -12.53 1.91 -7.81
CA LEU A 136 -12.69 2.33 -9.21
C LEU A 136 -14.02 3.06 -9.43
N ASP A 137 -15.13 2.54 -8.88
CA ASP A 137 -16.45 3.15 -8.97
C ASP A 137 -16.54 4.48 -8.19
N ALA A 138 -15.82 4.61 -7.07
CA ALA A 138 -15.81 5.81 -6.23
C ALA A 138 -14.89 6.92 -6.78
N ARG A 139 -13.99 6.61 -7.72
CA ARG A 139 -13.13 7.62 -8.32
C ARG A 139 -14.02 8.49 -9.21
N PRO A 140 -14.14 9.81 -8.96
CA PRO A 140 -14.84 10.66 -9.89
C PRO A 140 -14.16 10.48 -11.24
N PHE A 141 -14.94 10.12 -12.26
CA PHE A 141 -14.51 10.16 -13.64
C PHE A 141 -13.89 11.55 -13.80
N LYS A 142 -12.56 11.64 -13.95
CA LYS A 142 -11.94 12.86 -14.48
C LYS A 142 -12.49 12.93 -15.90
N GLY A 143 -13.65 13.55 -16.03
CA GLY A 143 -14.14 14.05 -17.28
C GLY A 143 -12.98 14.80 -17.89
N CYS A 144 -12.71 14.51 -19.15
CA CYS A 144 -11.87 15.35 -19.98
C CYS A 144 -12.52 16.74 -20.02
N ASP A 145 -12.25 17.58 -19.03
CA ASP A 145 -12.29 19.02 -19.20
C ASP A 145 -11.06 19.35 -20.04
N ASN A 146 -11.24 19.33 -21.36
CA ASN A 146 -10.45 20.13 -22.28
C ASN A 146 -11.29 20.36 -23.55
N ALA A 147 -11.61 21.64 -23.76
CA ALA A 147 -12.20 22.26 -24.94
C ALA A 147 -13.74 22.41 -24.98
N CYS A 148 -14.31 23.06 -23.96
CA CYS A 148 -15.14 24.22 -24.27
C CYS A 148 -14.23 25.44 -24.47
N GLU A 149 -13.80 25.69 -25.71
CA GLU A 149 -13.61 27.06 -26.19
C GLU A 149 -14.31 27.19 -27.55
N ASN A 150 -15.39 27.96 -27.53
CA ASN A 150 -16.12 28.53 -28.66
C ASN A 150 -15.23 29.50 -29.43
N LYS A 151 -15.21 29.44 -30.76
CA LYS A 151 -15.73 30.50 -31.66
C LYS A 151 -15.55 30.15 -33.13
#